data_AF-A0AAP8XFT2-F1
#
_entry.id   AF-A0AAP8XFT2-F1
#
_cell.length_a   1.000
_cell.length_b   1.000
_cell.length_c   1.000
_cell.angle_alpha   90.00
_cell.angle_beta   90.00
_cell.angle_gamma   90.00
#
_symmetry.space_group_name_H-M   'P 1'
#
loop_
_entity.id
_entity.type
_entity.pdbx_description
1 polymer ?
#
loop_
_entity_poly.entity_id
_entity_poly.type
_entity_poly.pdbx_seq_one_letter_code
_entity_poly.pdbx_strand_id
1 'polypeptide(L)'
;MKFGVRTPNLKKSFKARTTGRAKRAIKRSINPVYGKKGMGWINNPKKAAYNKVYNKTTVGASVGDFQKGTGVYNGNVFKYIILFFTFPIWLPFYIVYLPFKVLKSK
;
A
#
# COMPACT_ATOMS: atom_id res chain seq x y z
N MET A 1 15.91 1.40 -24.69
CA MET A 1 14.90 1.13 -23.62
C MET A 1 14.92 -0.35 -23.29
N LYS A 2 14.71 -0.74 -22.03
CA LYS A 2 14.53 -2.14 -21.64
C LYS A 2 13.03 -2.45 -21.61
N PHE A 3 12.64 -3.63 -22.09
CA PHE A 3 11.27 -4.15 -22.03
C PHE A 3 11.18 -5.31 -21.04
N GLY A 4 10.03 -5.49 -20.40
CA GLY A 4 9.77 -6.62 -19.50
C GLY A 4 10.06 -6.36 -18.01
N VAL A 5 10.38 -7.43 -17.29
CA VAL A 5 10.46 -7.44 -15.82
C VAL A 5 11.73 -6.72 -15.33
N ARG A 6 11.56 -5.79 -14.39
CA ARG A 6 12.69 -5.10 -13.74
C ARG A 6 13.40 -6.02 -12.76
N THR A 7 14.72 -6.01 -12.78
CA THR A 7 15.50 -6.75 -11.77
C THR A 7 15.28 -6.11 -10.39
N PRO A 8 14.73 -6.85 -9.40
CA PRO A 8 14.55 -6.31 -8.05
C PRO A 8 15.91 -6.20 -7.34
N ASN A 9 16.05 -5.19 -6.47
CA ASN A 9 17.23 -5.02 -5.63
C ASN A 9 16.80 -4.72 -4.19
N LEU A 10 17.01 -5.68 -3.30
CA LEU A 10 16.54 -5.63 -1.91
C LEU A 10 17.20 -4.49 -1.11
N LYS A 11 18.52 -4.32 -1.25
CA LYS A 11 19.27 -3.24 -0.57
C LYS A 11 18.72 -1.86 -0.95
N LYS A 12 18.50 -1.61 -2.25
CA LYS A 12 17.92 -0.36 -2.74
C LYS A 12 16.47 -0.17 -2.27
N SER A 13 15.68 -1.24 -2.27
CA SER A 13 14.30 -1.21 -1.80
C SER A 13 14.21 -0.82 -0.32
N PHE A 14 15.04 -1.42 0.54
CA PHE A 14 15.06 -1.12 1.97
C PHE A 14 15.50 0.33 2.24
N LYS A 15 16.61 0.77 1.59
CA LYS A 15 17.09 2.15 1.69
C LYS A 15 16.06 3.19 1.24
N ALA A 16 15.26 2.87 0.21
CA ALA A 16 14.21 3.75 -0.29
C ALA A 16 13.06 3.94 0.70
N ARG A 17 12.80 2.95 1.56
CA ARG A 17 11.76 2.97 2.61
C ARG A 17 12.22 3.62 3.90
N THR A 18 13.51 3.48 4.26
CA THR A 18 14.08 4.03 5.50
C THR A 18 14.70 5.42 5.27
N THR A 19 16.02 5.49 5.14
CA THR A 19 16.79 6.75 5.05
C THR A 19 16.39 7.62 3.85
N GLY A 20 16.08 7.00 2.70
CA GLY A 20 15.63 7.71 1.52
C GLY A 20 14.26 8.36 1.69
N ARG A 21 13.37 7.77 2.50
CA ARG A 21 12.06 8.35 2.83
C ARG A 21 12.23 9.60 3.68
N ALA A 22 13.03 9.52 4.75
CA ALA A 22 13.31 10.65 5.62
C ALA A 22 13.91 11.85 4.85
N LYS A 23 14.92 11.60 4.01
CA LYS A 23 15.53 12.65 3.18
C LYS A 23 14.54 13.31 2.21
N ARG A 24 13.61 12.55 1.61
CA ARG A 24 12.58 13.12 0.73
C ARG A 24 11.54 13.95 1.48
N ALA A 25 11.21 13.57 2.71
CA ALA A 25 10.28 14.32 3.56
C ALA A 25 10.85 15.72 3.87
N ILE A 26 12.11 15.79 4.31
CA ILE A 26 12.79 17.06 4.58
C ILE A 26 12.88 17.94 3.32
N LYS A 27 13.21 17.35 2.16
CA LYS A 27 13.25 18.13 0.91
C LYS A 27 11.89 18.69 0.50
N ARG A 28 10.81 17.97 0.79
CA ARG A 28 9.44 18.42 0.52
C ARG A 28 8.98 19.50 1.50
N SER A 29 9.47 19.50 2.74
CA SER A 29 9.12 20.56 3.71
C SER A 29 9.85 21.88 3.40
N ILE A 30 11.08 21.81 2.88
CA ILE A 30 11.88 23.00 2.59
C ILE A 30 11.57 23.60 1.22
N ASN A 31 11.41 22.77 0.18
CA ASN A 31 11.18 23.25 -1.18
C ASN A 31 9.72 23.06 -1.60
N PRO A 32 8.94 24.15 -1.77
CA PRO A 32 7.51 24.08 -2.09
C PRO A 32 7.22 23.43 -3.45
N VAL A 33 8.21 23.42 -4.35
CA VAL A 33 8.14 22.88 -5.71
C VAL A 33 8.56 21.40 -5.76
N TYR A 34 9.21 20.87 -4.72
CA TYR A 34 9.74 19.51 -4.71
C TYR A 34 8.65 18.44 -4.67
N GLY A 35 8.66 17.54 -5.66
CA GLY A 35 7.73 16.43 -5.75
C GLY A 35 6.28 16.83 -6.08
N LYS A 36 6.06 18.03 -6.62
CA LYS A 36 4.77 18.43 -7.21
C LYS A 36 4.58 17.78 -8.58
N LYS A 37 3.32 17.52 -8.96
CA LYS A 37 2.97 16.93 -10.26
C LYS A 37 3.38 17.91 -11.38
N GLY A 38 3.91 17.41 -12.49
CA GLY A 38 4.32 18.25 -13.63
C GLY A 38 5.75 18.78 -13.59
N MET A 39 6.36 18.92 -12.41
CA MET A 39 7.72 19.50 -12.27
C MET A 39 8.82 18.73 -13.02
N GLY A 40 8.62 17.44 -13.29
CA GLY A 40 9.54 16.66 -14.12
C GLY A 40 9.61 17.13 -15.57
N TRP A 41 8.49 17.61 -16.13
CA TRP A 41 8.42 18.13 -17.49
C TRP A 41 9.08 19.51 -17.61
N ILE A 42 8.94 20.34 -16.57
CA ILE A 42 9.55 21.67 -16.51
C ILE A 42 11.07 21.55 -16.33
N ASN A 43 11.53 20.71 -15.39
CA ASN A 43 12.95 20.62 -15.08
C ASN A 43 13.76 19.79 -16.09
N ASN A 44 13.16 18.73 -16.66
CA ASN A 44 13.83 17.90 -17.67
C ASN A 44 12.82 17.12 -18.54
N PRO A 45 12.35 17.73 -19.65
CA PRO A 45 11.30 17.14 -20.49
C PRO A 45 11.76 15.85 -21.17
N LYS A 46 13.01 15.76 -21.62
CA LYS A 46 13.58 14.55 -22.27
C LYS A 46 13.52 13.34 -21.33
N LYS A 47 13.92 13.53 -20.07
CA LYS A 47 13.88 12.48 -19.05
C LYS A 47 12.44 12.12 -18.65
N ALA A 48 11.55 13.11 -18.59
CA ALA A 48 10.13 12.89 -18.30
C ALA A 48 9.47 12.01 -19.37
N ALA A 49 9.72 12.30 -20.66
CA ALA A 49 9.22 11.50 -21.77
C ALA A 49 9.77 10.06 -21.73
N TYR A 50 11.08 9.90 -21.55
CA TYR A 50 11.71 8.57 -21.44
C TYR A 50 11.11 7.74 -20.28
N ASN A 51 11.00 8.33 -19.10
CA ASN A 51 10.44 7.66 -17.92
C ASN A 51 8.97 7.28 -18.10
N LYS A 52 8.18 8.09 -18.83
CA LYS A 52 6.78 7.80 -19.14
C LYS A 52 6.66 6.53 -19.97
N VAL A 53 7.48 6.40 -21.02
CA VAL A 53 7.47 5.20 -21.87
C VAL A 53 8.06 4.01 -21.11
N TYR A 54 9.19 4.17 -20.42
CA TYR A 54 9.81 3.12 -19.61
C TYR A 54 8.86 2.53 -18.55
N ASN A 55 8.07 3.36 -17.86
CA ASN A 55 7.10 2.89 -16.87
C ASN A 55 5.88 2.17 -17.48
N LYS A 56 5.56 2.43 -18.75
CA LYS A 56 4.51 1.72 -19.48
C LYS A 56 4.98 0.38 -20.02
N THR A 57 6.25 0.29 -20.42
CA THR A 57 6.81 -0.87 -21.12
C THR A 57 7.54 -1.86 -20.20
N THR A 58 7.61 -1.59 -18.89
CA THR A 58 8.26 -2.47 -17.92
C THR A 58 7.37 -2.76 -16.72
N VAL A 59 7.42 -4.01 -16.26
CA VAL A 59 6.66 -4.47 -15.09
C VAL A 59 7.58 -4.49 -13.88
N GLY A 60 7.10 -3.96 -12.75
CA GLY A 60 7.84 -4.02 -11.49
C GLY A 60 7.86 -5.44 -10.94
N ALA A 61 9.04 -5.96 -10.60
CA ALA A 61 9.18 -7.26 -9.93
C ALA A 61 9.06 -7.19 -8.41
N SER A 62 8.69 -6.03 -7.84
CA SER A 62 8.59 -5.89 -6.40
C SER A 62 7.22 -6.37 -5.93
N VAL A 63 7.17 -7.01 -4.75
CA VAL A 63 5.92 -7.50 -4.12
C VAL A 63 4.84 -6.42 -4.12
N GLY A 64 5.21 -5.16 -3.85
CA GLY A 64 4.28 -4.02 -3.85
C GLY A 64 3.85 -3.51 -5.23
N ASP A 65 4.51 -3.91 -6.31
CA ASP A 65 4.08 -3.58 -7.69
C ASP A 65 3.10 -4.64 -8.24
N PHE A 66 3.25 -5.92 -7.84
CA PHE A 66 2.23 -6.94 -8.07
C PHE A 66 0.93 -6.64 -7.31
N GLN A 67 1.06 -6.10 -6.09
CA GLN A 67 -0.06 -5.72 -5.22
C GLN A 67 -0.92 -4.57 -5.78
N LYS A 68 -0.40 -3.74 -6.69
CA LYS A 68 -1.17 -2.67 -7.36
C LYS A 68 -2.06 -3.18 -8.50
N GLY A 69 -1.77 -4.38 -9.03
CA GLY A 69 -2.54 -5.00 -10.12
C GLY A 69 -3.69 -5.88 -9.63
N THR A 70 -3.64 -6.33 -8.39
CA THR A 70 -4.69 -7.14 -7.78
C THR A 70 -5.50 -6.27 -6.82
N GLY A 71 -6.73 -5.91 -7.21
CA GLY A 71 -7.75 -5.29 -6.34
C GLY A 71 -8.22 -6.20 -5.20
N VAL A 72 -7.33 -7.06 -4.67
CA VAL A 72 -7.60 -8.14 -3.72
C VAL A 72 -7.57 -7.65 -2.27
N TYR A 73 -7.19 -6.39 -2.05
CA TYR A 73 -7.36 -5.71 -0.76
C TYR A 73 -8.42 -4.61 -0.83
N ASN A 74 -9.52 -4.87 -1.54
CA ASN A 74 -10.78 -4.22 -1.18
C ASN A 74 -11.15 -4.78 0.20
N GLY A 75 -10.99 -3.95 1.24
CA GLY A 75 -10.97 -4.30 2.67
C GLY A 75 -12.22 -4.97 3.25
N ASN A 76 -13.13 -5.45 2.41
CA ASN A 76 -14.34 -6.16 2.79
C ASN A 76 -14.09 -7.67 2.93
N VAL A 77 -13.33 -8.31 2.03
CA VAL A 77 -13.14 -9.79 2.07
C VAL A 77 -12.32 -10.24 3.27
N PHE A 78 -11.18 -9.58 3.55
CA PHE A 78 -10.39 -9.86 4.75
C PHE A 78 -11.16 -9.56 6.04
N LYS A 79 -12.06 -8.55 6.04
CA LYS A 79 -12.94 -8.27 7.18
C LYS A 79 -13.93 -9.41 7.42
N TYR A 80 -14.53 -9.99 6.37
CA TYR A 80 -15.44 -11.13 6.52
C TYR A 80 -14.72 -12.41 6.94
N ILE A 81 -13.48 -12.63 6.48
CA ILE A 81 -12.67 -13.77 6.93
C ILE A 81 -12.33 -13.64 8.42
N ILE A 82 -11.86 -12.46 8.85
CA ILE A 82 -11.59 -12.19 10.28
C ILE A 82 -12.87 -12.33 11.10
N LEU A 83 -13.98 -11.78 10.62
CA LEU A 83 -15.30 -11.91 11.27
C LEU A 83 -15.75 -13.37 11.37
N PHE A 84 -15.47 -14.21 10.37
CA PHE A 84 -15.80 -15.63 10.38
C PHE A 84 -15.00 -16.42 11.41
N PHE A 85 -13.75 -16.03 11.69
CA PHE A 85 -12.93 -16.68 12.72
C PHE A 85 -13.18 -16.16 14.14
N THR A 86 -13.61 -14.90 14.30
CA THR A 86 -13.92 -14.33 15.63
C THR A 86 -15.34 -14.61 16.10
N PHE A 87 -16.28 -14.85 15.17
CA PHE A 87 -17.68 -15.16 15.46
C PHE A 87 -17.86 -16.43 16.33
N PRO A 88 -17.18 -17.57 16.08
CA PRO A 88 -17.30 -18.78 16.90
C PRO A 88 -16.74 -18.63 18.31
N ILE A 89 -15.82 -17.69 18.53
CA ILE A 89 -15.24 -17.41 19.84
C ILE A 89 -16.21 -16.58 20.69
N TRP A 90 -16.95 -15.66 20.07
CA TRP A 90 -17.93 -14.81 20.75
C TRP A 90 -19.32 -15.46 20.89
N LEU A 91 -19.66 -16.42 20.03
CA LEU A 91 -20.97 -17.10 20.03
C LEU A 91 -21.30 -17.79 21.38
N PRO A 92 -20.38 -18.54 22.02
CA PRO A 92 -20.62 -19.16 23.33
C PRO A 92 -20.81 -18.13 24.44
N PHE A 93 -20.04 -17.03 24.40
CA PHE A 93 -20.19 -15.93 25.36
C PHE A 93 -21.58 -15.30 25.26
N TYR A 94 -22.12 -15.16 24.04
CA TYR A 94 -23.46 -14.64 23.80
C TYR A 94 -24.57 -15.57 24.31
N ILE A 95 -24.41 -16.89 24.13
CA ILE A 95 -25.38 -17.90 24.60
C ILE A 95 -25.48 -17.90 26.13
N VAL A 96 -24.36 -17.75 26.84
CA VAL A 96 -24.35 -17.69 28.31
C VAL A 96 -24.79 -16.32 28.83
N TYR A 97 -24.44 -15.24 28.14
CA TYR A 97 -24.77 -13.87 28.56
C TYR A 97 -26.26 -13.53 28.44
N LEU A 98 -26.94 -14.02 27.39
CA LEU A 98 -28.37 -13.76 27.13
C LEU A 98 -29.30 -14.12 28.31
N PRO A 99 -29.28 -15.35 28.87
CA PRO A 99 -30.16 -15.71 29.98
C PRO A 99 -29.84 -14.91 31.25
N PHE A 100 -28.57 -14.66 31.56
CA PHE A 100 -28.16 -13.84 32.70
C PHE A 100 -28.63 -12.38 32.59
N LYS A 101 -28.62 -11.81 31.37
CA LYS A 101 -29.11 -10.46 31.13
C LYS A 101 -30.63 -10.35 31.32
N VAL A 102 -31.39 -11.35 30.86
CA VAL A 102 -32.86 -11.38 31.01
C VAL A 102 -33.26 -11.52 32.48
N LEU A 103 -32.55 -12.34 33.25
CA LEU A 103 -32.78 -12.53 34.69
C LEU A 103 -32.50 -11.26 35.51
N LYS A 104 -31.49 -10.47 35.14
CA LYS A 104 -31.10 -9.24 35.85
C LYS A 104 -31.92 -8.01 35.46
N SER A 105 -32.75 -8.11 34.42
CA SER A 105 -33.61 -7.02 33.90
C SER A 105 -35.05 -7.07 34.42
N LYS A 106 -35.41 -8.10 35.21
CA LYS A 106 -36.59 -8.10 36.08
C LYS A 106 -36.21 -7.56 37.45
#